data_AF-A0A1F7QQ93-F1
#
_entry.id   AF-A0A1F7QQ93-F1
#
_cell.length_a   1.000
_cell.length_b   1.000
_cell.length_c   1.000
_cell.angle_alpha   90.00
_cell.angle_beta   90.00
_cell.angle_gamma   90.00
#
_symmetry.space_group_name_H-M   'P 1'
#
loop_
_entity.id
_entity.type
_entity.pdbx_description
1 polymer ?
#
loop_
_entity_poly.entity_id
_entity_poly.type
_entity_poly.pdbx_seq_one_letter_code
_entity_poly.pdbx_strand_id
1 'polypeptide(L)'
;MFPGDAMSSDDMRHYTLSKAYLMKNTEQYARCYNSVNYGASGLIDIELAFMSEYFNDPRVTSDAMKPVKGSFLKGIKQECDKSISDYESAYKTAEEIQTKSESLSVGWRTFVFGGSNQSIPASEVSQYSPARARMSLAFNDYIFTDDEAKMFYKERLGL
;
A
#
# COMPACT_ATOMS: atom_id res chain seq x y z
N MET A 1 -28.64 6.25 30.29
CA MET A 1 -27.57 6.20 29.28
C MET A 1 -27.96 7.21 28.21
N PHE A 2 -27.25 8.33 28.08
CA PHE A 2 -27.54 9.28 27.01
C PHE A 2 -26.92 8.74 25.71
N PRO A 3 -27.66 8.69 24.59
CA PRO A 3 -27.09 8.37 23.30
C PRO A 3 -26.17 9.54 22.90
N GLY A 4 -24.84 9.36 23.01
CA GLY A 4 -23.87 10.40 22.64
C GLY A 4 -22.53 10.39 23.40
N ASP A 5 -22.40 9.62 24.48
CA ASP A 5 -21.22 9.72 25.38
C ASP A 5 -20.14 8.63 25.15
N ALA A 6 -20.38 7.66 24.26
CA ALA A 6 -19.46 6.55 24.02
C ALA A 6 -19.52 6.05 22.57
N MET A 7 -18.38 5.53 22.11
CA MET A 7 -18.25 4.75 20.89
C MET A 7 -19.19 3.54 20.89
N SER A 8 -19.77 3.19 19.74
CA SER A 8 -20.52 1.93 19.63
C SER A 8 -19.57 0.73 19.63
N SER A 9 -20.04 -0.42 20.12
CA SER A 9 -19.24 -1.65 20.12
C SER A 9 -18.83 -2.08 18.71
N ASP A 10 -19.67 -1.83 17.71
CA ASP A 10 -19.37 -2.09 16.31
C ASP A 10 -18.27 -1.16 15.79
N ASP A 11 -18.33 0.15 16.09
CA ASP A 11 -17.29 1.07 15.66
C ASP A 11 -15.93 0.70 16.28
N MET A 12 -15.88 0.32 17.57
CA MET A 12 -14.63 -0.14 18.20
C MET A 12 -14.10 -1.43 17.59
N ARG A 13 -14.99 -2.37 17.21
CA ARG A 13 -14.61 -3.58 16.48
C ARG A 13 -14.03 -3.25 15.12
N HIS A 14 -14.69 -2.38 14.35
CA HIS A 14 -14.23 -1.95 13.03
C HIS A 14 -12.88 -1.22 13.10
N TYR A 15 -12.71 -0.31 14.06
CA TYR A 15 -11.44 0.35 14.30
C TYR A 15 -10.30 -0.63 14.59
N THR A 16 -10.54 -1.60 15.48
CA THR A 16 -9.54 -2.60 15.87
C THR A 16 -9.13 -3.47 14.68
N LEU A 17 -10.11 -3.94 13.89
CA LEU A 17 -9.85 -4.76 12.71
C LEU A 17 -9.12 -3.98 11.62
N SER A 18 -9.54 -2.75 11.33
CA SER A 18 -8.88 -1.90 10.34
C SER A 18 -7.45 -1.57 10.74
N LYS A 19 -7.20 -1.23 12.01
CA LYS A 19 -5.84 -0.98 12.52
C LYS A 19 -4.94 -2.21 12.42
N ALA A 20 -5.45 -3.39 12.81
CA ALA A 20 -4.70 -4.64 12.69
C ALA A 20 -4.37 -4.97 11.22
N TYR A 21 -5.31 -4.70 10.31
CA TYR A 21 -5.09 -4.83 8.87
C TYR A 21 -3.98 -3.88 8.39
N LEU A 22 -4.02 -2.61 8.76
CA LEU A 22 -3.01 -1.62 8.37
C LEU A 22 -1.62 -2.07 8.82
N MET A 23 -1.45 -2.40 10.10
CA MET A 23 -0.18 -2.88 10.66
C MET A 23 0.40 -4.06 9.88
N LYS A 24 -0.44 -5.02 9.51
CA LYS A 24 0.01 -6.24 8.81
C LYS A 24 0.39 -5.98 7.35
N ASN A 25 -0.24 -5.01 6.70
CA ASN A 25 -0.18 -4.84 5.24
C ASN A 25 0.58 -3.60 4.78
N THR A 26 1.13 -2.77 5.68
CA THR A 26 1.86 -1.54 5.30
C THR A 26 3.02 -1.81 4.35
N GLU A 27 3.79 -2.88 4.57
CA GLU A 27 4.93 -3.21 3.71
C GLU A 27 4.49 -3.64 2.30
N GLN A 28 3.48 -4.53 2.22
CA GLN A 28 2.92 -4.97 0.94
C GLN A 28 2.31 -3.79 0.17
N TYR A 29 1.60 -2.90 0.87
CA TYR A 29 1.07 -1.66 0.30
C TYR A 29 2.20 -0.80 -0.31
N ALA A 30 3.27 -0.57 0.44
CA ALA A 30 4.40 0.23 -0.03
C ALA A 30 5.05 -0.39 -1.28
N ARG A 31 5.32 -1.70 -1.29
CA ARG A 31 5.89 -2.41 -2.45
C ARG A 31 4.98 -2.33 -3.68
N CYS A 32 3.67 -2.54 -3.49
CA CYS A 32 2.72 -2.46 -4.58
C CYS A 32 2.58 -1.04 -5.13
N TYR A 33 2.50 -0.04 -4.24
CA TYR A 33 2.45 1.36 -4.64
C TYR A 33 3.72 1.76 -5.40
N ASN A 34 4.90 1.39 -4.91
CA ASN A 34 6.16 1.67 -5.57
C ASN A 34 6.23 1.00 -6.95
N SER A 35 5.79 -0.25 -7.07
CA SER A 35 5.80 -0.99 -8.34
C SER A 35 4.91 -0.36 -9.40
N VAL A 36 3.73 0.11 -9.01
CA VAL A 36 2.79 0.76 -9.95
C VAL A 36 3.27 2.15 -10.36
N ASN A 37 3.84 2.93 -9.44
CA ASN A 37 4.17 4.34 -9.69
C ASN A 37 5.62 4.57 -10.17
N TYR A 38 6.56 3.71 -9.75
CA TYR A 38 7.99 3.86 -10.01
C TYR A 38 8.60 2.65 -10.74
N GLY A 39 7.86 1.55 -10.92
CA GLY A 39 8.36 0.34 -11.58
C GLY A 39 8.90 0.59 -13.00
N ALA A 40 8.35 1.57 -13.73
CA ALA A 40 8.88 1.95 -15.04
C ALA A 40 10.32 2.48 -14.97
N SER A 41 10.68 3.19 -13.89
CA SER A 41 12.04 3.66 -13.65
C SER A 41 12.97 2.50 -13.31
N GLY A 42 12.52 1.58 -12.44
CA GLY A 42 13.30 0.39 -12.09
C GLY A 42 13.60 -0.51 -13.29
N LEU A 43 12.68 -0.59 -14.25
CA LEU A 43 12.88 -1.37 -15.46
C LEU A 43 13.91 -0.78 -16.42
N ILE A 44 14.20 0.53 -16.39
CA ILE A 44 15.16 1.15 -17.33
C ILE A 44 16.55 0.53 -17.17
N ASP A 45 17.03 0.36 -15.94
CA ASP A 45 18.35 -0.20 -15.67
C ASP A 45 18.42 -1.68 -16.10
N ILE A 46 17.34 -2.43 -15.88
CA ILE A 46 17.20 -3.82 -16.32
C ILE A 46 17.22 -3.90 -17.85
N GLU A 47 16.48 -3.04 -18.53
CA GLU A 47 16.42 -2.96 -19.99
C GLU A 47 17.80 -2.66 -20.59
N LEU A 48 18.55 -1.71 -20.02
CA LEU A 48 19.91 -1.38 -20.48
C LEU A 48 20.89 -2.54 -20.29
N ALA A 49 20.83 -3.22 -19.15
CA ALA A 49 21.64 -4.41 -18.90
C ALA A 49 21.28 -5.54 -19.88
N PHE A 50 19.99 -5.75 -20.14
CA PHE A 50 19.49 -6.77 -21.06
C PHE A 50 19.92 -6.51 -22.51
N MET A 51 19.79 -5.26 -22.97
CA MET A 51 20.29 -4.85 -24.29
C MET A 51 21.80 -5.03 -24.43
N SER A 52 22.55 -4.87 -23.35
CA SER A 52 24.00 -5.09 -23.35
C SER A 52 24.35 -6.58 -23.45
N GLU A 53 23.60 -7.46 -22.79
CA GLU A 53 23.76 -8.93 -22.85
C GLU A 53 23.48 -9.48 -24.26
N TYR A 54 22.51 -8.90 -24.97
CA TYR A 54 22.06 -9.35 -26.30
C TYR A 54 22.30 -8.32 -27.41
N PHE A 55 23.38 -7.54 -27.35
CA PHE A 55 23.62 -6.37 -28.22
C PHE A 55 23.52 -6.64 -29.73
N ASN A 56 23.76 -7.87 -30.19
CA ASN A 56 23.68 -8.25 -31.60
C ASN A 56 22.37 -8.97 -31.99
N ASP A 57 21.44 -9.18 -31.05
CA ASP A 57 20.17 -9.83 -31.33
C ASP A 57 19.12 -8.80 -31.80
N PRO A 58 18.61 -8.90 -33.04
CA PRO A 58 17.63 -7.94 -33.56
C PRO A 58 16.29 -7.95 -32.79
N ARG A 59 16.04 -8.96 -31.95
CA ARG A 59 14.87 -9.03 -31.06
C ARG A 59 15.03 -8.17 -29.82
N VAL A 60 16.26 -7.79 -29.46
CA VAL A 60 16.57 -7.01 -28.26
C VAL A 60 16.93 -5.57 -28.62
N THR A 61 15.90 -4.82 -29.03
CA THR A 61 16.00 -3.39 -29.33
C THR A 61 15.05 -2.59 -28.44
N SER A 62 15.34 -1.30 -28.25
CA SER A 62 14.49 -0.39 -27.48
C SER A 62 13.02 -0.43 -27.94
N ASP A 63 12.80 -0.45 -29.26
CA ASP A 63 11.47 -0.51 -29.85
C ASP A 63 10.77 -1.85 -29.60
N ALA A 64 11.49 -2.96 -29.71
CA ALA A 64 10.94 -4.30 -29.46
C ALA A 64 10.61 -4.54 -27.98
N MET A 65 11.38 -3.95 -27.07
CA MET A 65 11.20 -4.12 -25.62
C MET A 65 10.08 -3.24 -25.05
N LYS A 66 9.79 -2.10 -25.68
CA LYS A 66 8.73 -1.18 -25.24
C LYS A 66 7.34 -1.83 -25.03
N PRO A 67 6.79 -2.64 -25.96
CA PRO A 67 5.53 -3.34 -25.72
C PRO A 67 5.63 -4.40 -24.62
N VAL A 68 6.79 -5.05 -24.47
CA VAL A 68 7.03 -6.05 -23.42
C VAL A 68 7.00 -5.38 -22.03
N LYS A 69 7.69 -4.24 -21.87
CA LYS A 69 7.61 -3.40 -20.67
C LYS A 69 6.18 -3.01 -20.34
N GLY A 70 5.43 -2.53 -21.34
CA GLY A 70 4.03 -2.14 -21.16
C GLY A 70 3.17 -3.30 -20.65
N SER A 71 3.38 -4.51 -21.19
CA SER A 71 2.68 -5.71 -20.70
C SER A 71 3.08 -6.09 -19.28
N PHE A 72 4.36 -5.97 -18.93
CA PHE A 72 4.87 -6.30 -17.59
C PHE A 72 4.27 -5.36 -16.53
N LEU A 73 4.35 -4.04 -16.76
CA LEU A 73 3.78 -3.03 -15.87
C LEU A 73 2.26 -3.15 -15.73
N LYS A 74 1.56 -3.55 -16.80
CA LYS A 74 0.11 -3.82 -16.73
C LYS A 74 -0.19 -5.02 -15.83
N GLY A 75 0.62 -6.09 -15.89
CA GLY A 75 0.48 -7.25 -15.00
C GLY A 75 0.65 -6.86 -13.53
N ILE A 76 1.71 -6.11 -13.22
CA ILE A 76 1.98 -5.58 -11.88
C ILE A 76 0.78 -4.77 -11.36
N LYS A 77 0.24 -3.88 -12.20
CA LYS A 77 -0.92 -3.08 -11.80
C LYS A 77 -2.12 -3.95 -11.44
N GLN A 78 -2.44 -4.96 -12.25
CA GLN A 78 -3.55 -5.86 -11.99
C GLN A 78 -3.38 -6.65 -10.68
N GLU A 79 -2.15 -7.05 -10.36
CA GLU A 79 -1.83 -7.74 -9.11
C GLU A 79 -1.96 -6.80 -7.89
N CYS A 80 -1.54 -5.55 -8.03
CA CYS A 80 -1.44 -4.61 -6.93
C CYS A 80 -2.67 -3.74 -6.67
N ASP A 81 -3.56 -3.55 -7.66
CA ASP A 81 -4.72 -2.66 -7.55
C ASP A 81 -5.58 -2.98 -6.30
N LYS A 82 -5.80 -4.27 -6.02
CA LYS A 82 -6.58 -4.69 -4.86
C LYS A 82 -5.87 -4.37 -3.54
N SER A 83 -4.57 -4.69 -3.42
CA SER A 83 -3.82 -4.43 -2.19
C SER A 83 -3.76 -2.94 -1.86
N ILE A 84 -3.64 -2.09 -2.87
CA ILE A 84 -3.67 -0.63 -2.72
C ILE A 84 -5.05 -0.18 -2.25
N SER A 85 -6.11 -0.59 -2.95
CA SER A 85 -7.49 -0.20 -2.64
C SER A 85 -7.93 -0.65 -1.25
N ASP A 86 -7.61 -1.89 -0.86
CA ASP A 86 -8.00 -2.45 0.43
C ASP A 86 -7.31 -1.72 1.60
N TYR A 87 -6.02 -1.39 1.45
CA TYR A 87 -5.26 -0.63 2.45
C TYR A 87 -5.79 0.79 2.62
N GLU A 88 -6.02 1.51 1.52
CA GLU A 88 -6.54 2.88 1.57
C GLU A 88 -7.97 2.92 2.13
N SER A 89 -8.80 1.92 1.82
CA SER A 89 -10.14 1.78 2.38
C SER A 89 -10.11 1.49 3.88
N ALA A 90 -9.25 0.58 4.33
CA ALA A 90 -9.06 0.28 5.76
C ALA A 90 -8.58 1.51 6.54
N TYR A 91 -7.67 2.29 5.95
CA TYR A 91 -7.20 3.55 6.54
C TYR A 91 -8.34 4.53 6.70
N LYS A 92 -9.12 4.76 5.64
CA LYS A 92 -10.27 5.68 5.66
C LYS A 92 -11.29 5.30 6.75
N THR A 93 -11.63 4.01 6.88
CA THR A 93 -12.52 3.54 7.94
C THR A 93 -11.96 3.83 9.34
N ALA A 94 -10.67 3.56 9.57
CA ALA A 94 -10.05 3.81 10.87
C ALA A 94 -9.94 5.31 11.19
N GLU A 95 -9.67 6.16 10.20
CA GLU A 95 -9.62 7.61 10.32
C GLU A 95 -11.00 8.23 10.61
N GLU A 96 -12.05 7.78 9.91
CA GLU A 96 -13.44 8.19 10.16
C GLU A 96 -13.87 7.86 11.59
N ILE A 97 -13.55 6.65 12.05
CA ILE A 97 -13.87 6.21 13.41
C ILE A 97 -13.08 7.00 14.45
N GLN A 98 -11.78 7.25 14.22
CA GLN A 98 -10.98 8.07 15.13
C GLN A 98 -11.53 9.50 15.22
N THR A 99 -11.86 10.13 14.08
CA THR A 99 -12.46 11.47 14.03
C THR A 99 -13.79 11.51 14.77
N LYS A 100 -14.63 10.47 14.61
CA LYS A 100 -15.87 10.31 15.37
C LYS A 100 -15.58 10.23 16.87
N SER A 101 -14.60 9.44 17.31
CA SER A 101 -14.17 9.35 18.71
C SER A 101 -13.69 10.69 19.27
N GLU A 102 -12.93 11.47 18.49
CA GLU A 102 -12.44 12.80 18.89
C GLU A 102 -13.56 13.84 19.00
N SER A 103 -14.63 13.68 18.20
CA SER A 103 -15.82 14.55 18.24
C SER A 103 -16.76 14.27 19.41
N LEU A 104 -16.60 13.12 20.09
CA LEU A 104 -17.40 12.81 21.28
C LEU A 104 -16.99 13.76 22.40
N SER A 105 -17.95 14.52 22.91
CA SER A 105 -17.77 15.29 24.14
C SER A 105 -17.51 14.32 25.28
N VAL A 106 -16.25 14.16 25.69
CA VAL A 106 -15.90 13.44 26.92
C VAL A 106 -16.39 14.29 28.09
N GLY A 107 -17.69 14.22 28.35
CA GLY A 107 -18.35 14.96 29.43
C GLY A 107 -17.82 14.49 30.78
N TRP A 108 -17.67 15.41 31.73
CA TRP A 108 -17.20 15.19 33.10
C TRP A 108 -17.84 14.01 33.86
N ARG A 109 -18.91 13.39 33.34
CA ARG A 109 -19.57 12.21 33.92
C ARG A 109 -18.75 10.93 33.84
N THR A 110 -17.84 10.78 32.87
CA THR A 110 -16.96 9.58 32.80
C THR A 110 -16.01 9.49 34.00
N PHE A 111 -15.64 10.64 34.58
CA PHE A 111 -14.85 10.73 35.81
C PHE A 111 -15.60 10.29 37.08
N VAL A 112 -16.94 10.26 37.05
CA VAL A 112 -17.77 9.99 38.24
C VAL A 112 -18.26 8.53 38.33
N PHE A 113 -18.33 7.80 37.21
CA PHE A 113 -18.98 6.49 37.15
C PHE A 113 -18.08 5.29 36.78
N GLY A 114 -16.75 5.45 36.75
CA GLY A 114 -15.83 4.30 36.70
C GLY A 114 -15.98 3.36 35.49
N GLY A 115 -16.55 3.85 34.38
CA GLY A 115 -16.63 3.09 33.13
C GLY A 115 -15.26 3.02 32.46
N SER A 116 -14.91 1.86 31.90
CA SER A 116 -13.67 1.68 31.14
C SER A 116 -13.59 2.71 30.00
N ASN A 117 -12.63 3.62 30.06
CA ASN A 117 -12.32 4.58 29.01
C ASN A 117 -12.14 3.84 27.66
N GLN A 118 -13.10 3.97 26.75
CA GLN A 118 -12.98 3.54 25.36
C GLN A 118 -12.61 4.70 24.43
N SER A 119 -11.96 5.74 24.95
CA SER A 119 -11.45 6.83 24.11
C SER A 119 -10.20 6.33 23.38
N ILE A 120 -10.25 6.30 22.05
CA ILE A 120 -9.08 6.07 21.22
C ILE A 120 -8.13 7.28 21.39
N PRO A 121 -6.84 7.08 21.69
CA PRO A 121 -5.88 8.17 21.75
C PRO A 121 -5.86 8.93 20.42
N ALA A 122 -6.02 10.26 20.48
CA ALA A 122 -5.87 11.11 19.31
C ALA A 122 -4.50 10.87 18.67
N SER A 123 -4.48 10.72 17.34
CA SER A 123 -3.32 10.48 16.45
C SER A 123 -2.85 9.04 16.21
N GLU A 124 -3.45 8.01 16.82
CA GLU A 124 -2.88 6.65 16.72
C GLU A 124 -2.89 6.05 15.30
N VAL A 125 -3.89 6.36 14.47
CA VAL A 125 -3.95 5.83 13.09
C VAL A 125 -3.03 6.58 12.11
N SER A 126 -2.63 7.81 12.45
CA SER A 126 -1.86 8.70 11.56
C SER A 126 -0.51 8.12 11.12
N GLN A 127 0.07 7.23 11.93
CA GLN A 127 1.30 6.49 11.61
C GLN A 127 1.14 5.54 10.41
N TYR A 128 -0.08 5.07 10.13
CA TYR A 128 -0.40 4.17 9.01
C TYR A 128 -0.91 4.92 7.78
N SER A 129 -0.92 6.25 7.81
CA SER A 129 -1.41 7.05 6.69
C SER A 129 -0.71 6.68 5.38
N PRO A 130 -1.46 6.55 4.28
CA PRO A 130 -0.88 6.26 2.97
C PRO A 130 0.29 7.20 2.63
N ALA A 131 0.17 8.49 2.92
CA ALA A 131 1.23 9.47 2.70
C ALA A 131 2.55 9.13 3.43
N ARG A 132 2.48 8.62 4.67
CA ARG A 132 3.68 8.22 5.43
C ARG A 132 4.21 6.86 4.97
N ALA A 133 3.33 5.92 4.64
CA ALA A 133 3.73 4.63 4.08
C ALA A 133 4.45 4.78 2.72
N ARG A 134 4.14 5.82 1.95
CA ARG A 134 4.75 6.15 0.66
C ARG A 134 6.17 6.76 0.74
N MET A 135 6.68 7.12 1.93
CA MET A 135 7.89 7.99 2.07
C MET A 135 9.22 7.31 2.44
N SER A 136 9.32 5.98 2.49
CA SER A 136 10.61 5.31 2.72
C SER A 136 11.22 4.85 1.39
N LEU A 137 12.14 5.64 0.82
CA LEU A 137 13.00 5.30 -0.33
C LEU A 137 14.12 4.30 0.07
N ALA A 138 13.75 3.22 0.77
CA ALA A 138 14.65 2.12 1.11
C ALA A 138 14.19 0.82 0.46
N PHE A 139 14.35 0.75 -0.87
CA PHE A 139 15.09 -0.23 -1.69
C PHE A 139 14.95 -1.75 -1.43
N ASN A 140 13.80 -2.23 -0.96
CA ASN A 140 13.48 -3.66 -0.95
C ASN A 140 12.45 -4.13 -2.00
N ASP A 141 12.27 -3.50 -3.17
CA ASP A 141 11.54 -2.23 -3.39
C ASP A 141 10.44 -2.32 -4.47
N TYR A 142 10.20 -3.49 -5.02
CA TYR A 142 9.13 -3.73 -5.95
C TYR A 142 8.56 -5.11 -5.64
N ILE A 143 7.38 -5.42 -6.18
CA ILE A 143 6.84 -6.78 -6.09
C ILE A 143 7.60 -7.76 -6.98
N PHE A 144 8.48 -7.24 -7.84
CA PHE A 144 9.30 -8.01 -8.77
C PHE A 144 10.79 -7.77 -8.49
N THR A 145 11.58 -8.75 -8.88
CA THR A 145 13.05 -8.71 -8.88
C THR A 145 13.60 -8.49 -10.28
N ASP A 146 14.87 -8.12 -10.37
CA ASP A 146 15.59 -8.00 -11.64
C ASP A 146 15.54 -9.30 -12.45
N ASP A 147 15.69 -10.45 -11.79
CA ASP A 147 15.69 -11.77 -12.45
C ASP A 147 14.30 -12.10 -13.01
N GLU A 148 13.22 -11.81 -12.29
CA GLU A 148 11.85 -12.01 -12.78
C GLU A 148 11.55 -11.13 -13.99
N ALA A 149 11.97 -9.86 -13.95
CA ALA A 149 11.83 -8.96 -15.09
C ALA A 149 12.62 -9.49 -16.31
N LYS A 150 13.90 -9.88 -16.12
CA LYS A 150 14.73 -10.44 -17.20
C LYS A 150 14.14 -11.72 -17.78
N MET A 151 13.67 -12.64 -16.94
CA MET A 151 13.00 -13.86 -17.40
C MET A 151 11.77 -13.53 -18.25
N PHE A 152 10.95 -12.56 -17.81
CA PHE A 152 9.80 -12.12 -18.58
C PHE A 152 10.19 -11.55 -19.96
N TYR A 153 11.26 -10.73 -20.03
CA TYR A 153 11.78 -10.27 -21.33
C TYR A 153 12.28 -11.42 -22.20
N LYS A 154 13.02 -12.38 -21.65
CA LYS A 154 13.50 -13.57 -22.41
C LYS A 154 12.34 -14.36 -23.00
N GLU A 155 11.35 -14.70 -22.19
CA GLU A 155 10.17 -15.45 -22.64
C GLU A 155 9.39 -14.72 -23.73
N ARG A 156 9.18 -13.40 -23.57
CA ARG A 156 8.39 -12.60 -24.52
C ARG A 156 9.12 -12.30 -25.83
N LEU A 157 10.45 -12.30 -25.81
CA LEU A 157 11.28 -12.09 -27.00
C LEU A 157 11.76 -13.41 -27.64
N GLY A 158 11.48 -14.56 -27.00
CA GLY A 158 11.83 -15.89 -27.50
C GLY A 158 13.32 -16.20 -27.42
N LEU A 159 13.98 -15.76 -26.35
CA LEU A 159 15.42 -15.93 -26.08
C LEU A 159 15.71 -17.13 -25.19
#